data_AF-A0A3P1SMA7-F1
#
_entry.id   AF-A0A3P1SMA7-F1
#
_cell.length_a   1.000
_cell.length_b   1.000
_cell.length_c   1.000
_cell.angle_alpha   90.00
_cell.angle_beta   90.00
_cell.angle_gamma   90.00
#
_symmetry.space_group_name_H-M   'P 1'
#
loop_
_entity.id
_entity.type
_entity.pdbx_description
1 polymer ?
#
loop_
_entity_poly.entity_id
_entity_poly.type
_entity_poly.pdbx_seq_one_letter_code
_entity_poly.pdbx_strand_id
1 'polypeptide(L)'
;MNYDWRCQACDSTVKAGNDKCTTCTCPASCNSREIQKFKEAYLNSESYRTQSEYRCFKCDHHIYERGGFRASGDGISEIFDVATEGFVYIACKKCGYTEIYKKDLSSLSMIADFLIGD
;
A
#
# COMPACT_ATOMS: atom_id res chain seq x y z
N MET A 1 10.37 3.36 30.82
CA MET A 1 9.07 3.83 30.27
C MET A 1 9.22 3.89 28.76
N ASN A 2 8.56 2.98 28.03
CA ASN A 2 8.70 2.86 26.58
C ASN A 2 7.41 3.42 25.96
N TYR A 3 7.46 4.65 25.44
CA TYR A 3 6.31 5.32 24.86
C TYR A 3 6.36 5.24 23.34
N ASP A 4 5.20 4.99 22.71
CA ASP A 4 5.04 5.15 21.28
C ASP A 4 5.27 6.63 20.91
N TRP A 5 5.99 6.88 19.82
CA TRP A 5 6.32 8.24 19.36
C TRP A 5 5.69 8.53 18.00
N ARG A 6 5.39 9.79 17.71
CA ARG A 6 4.80 10.21 16.44
C ARG A 6 5.89 10.74 15.51
N CYS A 7 5.98 10.18 14.30
CA CYS A 7 6.98 10.61 13.33
C CYS A 7 6.68 12.01 12.79
N GLN A 8 7.66 12.91 12.81
CA GLN A 8 7.47 14.29 12.33
C GLN A 8 7.51 14.44 10.81
N ALA A 9 7.96 13.41 10.07
CA ALA A 9 8.00 13.43 8.61
C ALA A 9 6.72 12.92 7.95
N CYS A 10 6.10 11.86 8.48
CA CYS A 10 4.93 11.19 7.89
C CYS A 10 3.73 11.05 8.84
N ASP A 11 3.81 11.59 10.07
CA ASP A 11 2.77 11.54 11.09
C ASP A 11 2.33 10.14 11.57
N SER A 12 2.99 9.07 11.11
CA SER A 12 2.72 7.70 11.57
C SER A 12 3.14 7.51 13.04
N THR A 13 2.36 6.72 13.78
CA THR A 13 2.71 6.26 15.13
C THR A 13 3.73 5.14 15.06
N VAL A 14 4.83 5.30 15.78
CA VAL A 14 5.94 4.34 15.83
C VAL A 14 5.94 3.67 17.20
N LYS A 15 5.99 2.33 17.20
CA LYS A 15 5.99 1.53 18.42
C LYS A 15 7.25 1.73 19.22
N ALA A 16 7.11 1.79 20.55
CA ALA A 16 8.23 1.91 21.47
C ALA A 16 9.34 0.88 21.18
N GLY A 17 10.60 1.30 21.27
CA GLY A 17 11.76 0.47 20.95
C GLY A 17 12.26 0.55 19.50
N ASN A 18 11.50 1.18 18.58
CA ASN A 18 12.01 1.46 17.24
C ASN A 18 12.73 2.81 17.20
N ASP A 19 13.96 2.80 16.67
CA ASP A 19 14.82 3.96 16.44
C ASP A 19 14.48 4.71 15.14
N LYS A 20 13.63 4.13 14.30
CA LYS A 20 13.20 4.67 13.01
C LYS A 20 11.72 4.39 12.73
N CYS A 21 11.10 5.28 11.97
CA CYS A 21 9.73 5.12 11.50
C CYS A 21 9.63 3.98 10.48
N THR A 22 8.66 3.09 10.66
CA THR A 22 8.42 1.98 9.72
C THR A 22 7.76 2.41 8.40
N THR A 23 7.17 3.61 8.35
CA THR A 23 6.50 4.13 7.15
C THR A 23 7.43 4.93 6.23
N CYS A 24 8.26 5.81 6.81
CA CYS A 24 9.13 6.72 6.04
C CYS A 24 10.63 6.59 6.37
N THR A 25 11.01 5.68 7.27
CA THR A 25 12.40 5.44 7.69
C THR A 25 13.06 6.63 8.41
N CYS A 26 12.30 7.67 8.73
CA CYS A 26 12.80 8.83 9.48
C CYS A 26 13.22 8.40 10.91
N PRO A 27 14.43 8.73 11.38
CA PRO A 27 14.91 8.35 12.71
C PRO A 27 14.16 9.08 13.84
N ALA A 28 14.12 8.48 15.03
CA ALA A 28 13.48 9.04 16.22
C ALA A 28 14.11 10.37 16.66
N SER A 29 15.41 10.55 16.39
CA SER A 29 16.17 11.77 16.66
C SER A 29 16.50 12.55 15.38
N CYS A 30 15.49 12.92 14.60
CA CYS A 30 15.67 13.72 13.39
C CYS A 30 15.66 15.23 13.69
N ASN A 31 16.57 15.98 13.07
CA ASN A 31 16.55 17.45 13.08
C ASN A 31 15.66 18.01 11.95
N SER A 32 15.37 19.31 11.98
CA SER A 32 14.48 19.97 11.02
C SER A 32 14.86 19.76 9.55
N ARG A 33 16.17 19.70 9.24
CA ARG A 33 16.66 19.50 7.87
C ARG A 33 16.50 18.05 7.42
N GLU A 34 16.68 17.10 8.33
CA GLU A 34 16.44 15.68 8.08
C GLU A 34 14.96 15.40 7.90
N ILE A 35 14.10 15.97 8.76
CA ILE A 35 12.64 15.85 8.66
C ILE A 35 12.17 16.26 7.26
N GLN A 36 12.65 17.40 6.75
CA GLN A 36 12.27 17.89 5.43
C GLN A 36 12.63 16.88 4.32
N LYS A 37 13.84 16.32 4.35
CA LYS A 37 14.29 15.31 3.37
C LYS A 37 13.43 14.05 3.39
N PHE A 38 13.21 13.50 4.58
CA PHE A 38 12.40 12.28 4.73
C PHE A 38 10.93 12.53 4.38
N LYS A 39 10.42 13.73 4.70
CA LYS A 39 9.07 14.16 4.33
C LYS A 39 8.93 14.23 2.82
N GLU A 40 9.85 14.88 2.11
CA GLU A 40 9.83 14.94 0.65
C GLU A 40 9.96 13.56 0.00
N ALA A 41 10.84 12.69 0.50
CA ALA A 41 10.97 11.32 0.01
C ALA A 41 9.68 10.52 0.22
N TYR A 42 9.04 10.67 1.39
CA TYR A 42 7.76 10.05 1.69
C TYR A 42 6.63 10.58 0.80
N LEU A 43 6.51 11.90 0.64
CA LEU A 43 5.50 12.55 -0.21
C LEU A 43 5.63 12.15 -1.70
N ASN A 44 6.85 11.88 -2.16
CA ASN A 44 7.11 11.43 -3.52
C ASN A 44 7.00 9.91 -3.70
N SER A 45 6.81 9.14 -2.62
CA SER A 45 6.65 7.70 -2.69
C SER A 45 5.31 7.32 -3.33
N GLU A 46 5.29 6.21 -4.08
CA GLU A 46 4.06 5.69 -4.68
C GLU A 46 2.99 5.43 -3.61
N SER A 47 3.40 4.94 -2.43
CA SER A 47 2.52 4.71 -1.29
C SER A 47 1.79 5.98 -0.81
N TYR A 48 2.44 7.15 -0.81
CA TYR A 48 1.79 8.40 -0.43
C TYR A 48 0.92 8.95 -1.56
N ARG A 49 1.37 8.88 -2.82
CA ARG A 49 0.62 9.41 -3.97
C ARG A 49 -0.73 8.73 -4.12
N THR A 50 -0.75 7.40 -4.08
CA THR A 50 -2.02 6.65 -4.18
C THR A 50 -2.92 6.94 -2.98
N GLN A 51 -2.37 7.14 -1.77
CA GLN A 51 -3.12 7.60 -0.58
C GLN A 51 -3.68 9.01 -0.70
N SER A 52 -2.93 9.94 -1.31
CA SER A 52 -3.37 11.32 -1.51
C SER A 52 -4.46 11.47 -2.57
N GLU A 53 -4.48 10.58 -3.57
CA GLU A 53 -5.49 10.57 -4.64
C GLU A 53 -6.78 9.86 -4.21
N TYR A 54 -6.69 8.94 -3.25
CA TYR A 54 -7.88 8.28 -2.72
C TYR A 54 -8.73 9.22 -1.91
N ARG A 55 -10.03 9.23 -2.24
CA ARG A 55 -11.06 9.96 -1.51
C ARG A 55 -12.25 9.04 -1.31
N CYS A 56 -12.54 8.70 -0.06
CA CYS A 56 -13.67 7.84 0.25
C CYS A 56 -15.00 8.52 -0.15
N PHE A 57 -15.75 7.91 -1.07
CA PHE A 57 -17.05 8.41 -1.54
C PHE A 57 -18.08 8.62 -0.42
N LYS A 58 -17.99 7.87 0.69
CA LYS A 58 -18.94 7.98 1.80
C LYS A 58 -18.60 9.05 2.85
N CYS A 59 -17.32 9.32 3.10
CA CYS A 59 -16.92 10.11 4.28
C CYS A 59 -15.76 11.09 4.03
N ASP A 60 -15.31 11.24 2.79
CA ASP A 60 -14.24 12.13 2.35
C ASP A 60 -12.88 11.89 3.03
N HIS A 61 -12.70 10.70 3.62
CA HIS A 61 -11.45 10.31 4.24
C HIS A 61 -10.45 9.82 3.20
N HIS A 62 -9.19 10.18 3.38
CA HIS A 62 -8.12 9.94 2.39
C HIS A 62 -7.25 8.72 2.73
N ILE A 63 -7.49 8.07 3.87
CA ILE A 63 -6.74 6.87 4.28
C ILE A 63 -7.55 5.62 3.92
N TYR A 64 -6.90 4.71 3.20
CA TYR A 64 -7.44 3.39 2.88
C TYR A 64 -6.42 2.28 3.15
N GLU A 65 -6.94 1.06 3.18
CA GLU A 65 -6.23 -0.21 3.18
C GLU A 65 -6.37 -0.87 1.81
N ARG A 66 -5.28 -1.41 1.27
CA ARG A 66 -5.31 -2.20 0.05
C ARG A 66 -4.91 -3.63 0.36
N GLY A 67 -5.64 -4.59 -0.19
CA GLY A 67 -5.25 -5.99 -0.13
C GLY A 67 -5.68 -6.76 -1.36
N GLY A 68 -5.05 -7.90 -1.58
CA GLY A 68 -5.50 -8.87 -2.57
C GLY A 68 -6.15 -10.06 -1.86
N PHE A 69 -7.25 -10.59 -2.41
CA PHE A 69 -7.77 -11.87 -1.97
C PHE A 69 -8.11 -12.76 -3.17
N ARG A 70 -7.99 -14.07 -2.95
CA ARG A 70 -8.48 -15.09 -3.85
C ARG A 70 -9.84 -15.54 -3.30
N ALA A 71 -10.85 -15.60 -4.14
CA ALA A 71 -12.08 -16.28 -3.77
C ALA A 71 -11.77 -17.79 -3.81
N SER A 72 -11.38 -18.36 -2.67
CA SER A 72 -11.19 -19.80 -2.56
C SER A 72 -12.55 -20.48 -2.67
N GLY A 73 -12.87 -20.97 -3.87
CA GLY A 73 -13.90 -21.98 -4.05
C GLY A 73 -13.46 -23.25 -3.35
N ASP A 74 -14.42 -23.95 -2.76
CA ASP A 74 -14.25 -25.11 -1.89
C ASP A 74 -13.23 -26.14 -2.43
N GLY A 75 -12.15 -26.32 -1.66
CA GLY A 75 -11.34 -27.54 -1.61
C GLY A 75 -10.61 -28.02 -2.87
N ILE A 76 -9.55 -27.32 -3.34
CA ILE A 76 -8.23 -27.85 -3.80
C ILE A 76 -7.49 -26.77 -4.61
N SER A 77 -6.50 -26.05 -4.07
CA SER A 77 -5.73 -25.08 -4.88
C SER A 77 -4.30 -24.82 -4.36
N GLU A 78 -3.60 -25.86 -3.93
CA GLU A 78 -2.22 -25.72 -3.41
C GLU A 78 -1.12 -25.98 -4.46
N ILE A 79 -1.43 -26.19 -5.74
CA ILE A 79 -0.41 -26.69 -6.71
C ILE A 79 -0.43 -26.05 -8.10
N PHE A 80 -0.94 -24.82 -8.30
CA PHE A 80 -0.72 -24.13 -9.57
C PHE A 80 -0.47 -22.63 -9.39
N ASP A 81 0.82 -22.33 -9.31
CA ASP A 81 1.40 -20.99 -9.26
C ASP A 81 1.51 -20.42 -10.68
N VAL A 82 0.38 -20.15 -11.35
CA VAL A 82 0.29 -19.23 -12.50
C VAL A 82 -1.17 -19.09 -12.92
N ALA A 83 -1.67 -17.84 -12.92
CA ALA A 83 -2.95 -17.36 -13.45
C ALA A 83 -4.21 -18.13 -12.99
N THR A 84 -5.13 -17.54 -12.22
CA THR A 84 -6.18 -16.68 -12.83
C THR A 84 -7.03 -15.98 -11.76
N GLU A 85 -7.39 -14.71 -11.99
CA GLU A 85 -8.47 -13.95 -11.31
C GLU A 85 -8.23 -13.52 -9.84
N GLY A 86 -7.19 -12.72 -9.57
CA GLY A 86 -7.03 -12.07 -8.26
C GLY A 86 -7.98 -10.88 -8.09
N PHE A 87 -8.65 -10.72 -6.96
CA PHE A 87 -9.37 -9.47 -6.66
C PHE A 87 -8.49 -8.57 -5.80
N VAL A 88 -8.51 -7.27 -6.05
CA VAL A 88 -7.88 -6.24 -5.23
C VAL A 88 -8.98 -5.43 -4.58
N TYR A 89 -8.89 -5.21 -3.27
CA TYR A 89 -9.81 -4.32 -2.58
C TYR A 89 -9.10 -3.07 -2.07
N ILE A 90 -9.88 -2.00 -1.95
CA ILE A 90 -9.51 -0.73 -1.34
C ILE A 90 -10.57 -0.41 -0.28
N ALA A 91 -10.21 -0.42 1.01
CA ALA A 91 -11.12 -0.21 2.12
C ALA A 91 -10.78 1.07 2.90
N CYS A 92 -11.74 1.98 3.06
CA CYS A 92 -11.58 3.18 3.87
C CYS A 92 -11.30 2.84 5.34
N LYS A 93 -10.19 3.32 5.90
CA LYS A 93 -9.84 3.06 7.31
C LYS A 93 -10.77 3.73 8.33
N LYS A 94 -11.59 4.72 7.91
CA LYS A 94 -12.52 5.44 8.79
C LYS A 94 -13.91 4.81 8.85
N CYS A 95 -14.53 4.54 7.71
CA CYS A 95 -15.92 4.07 7.64
C CYS A 95 -16.08 2.63 7.12
N GLY A 96 -14.99 1.97 6.71
CA GLY A 96 -15.03 0.59 6.21
C GLY A 96 -15.66 0.44 4.82
N TYR A 97 -15.90 1.55 4.09
CA TYR A 97 -16.33 1.46 2.70
C TYR A 97 -15.26 0.78 1.85
N THR A 98 -15.61 -0.32 1.18
CA THR A 98 -14.67 -1.16 0.44
C THR A 98 -15.06 -1.26 -1.03
N GLU A 99 -14.14 -0.91 -1.90
CA GLU A 99 -14.22 -1.07 -3.34
C GLU A 99 -13.43 -2.32 -3.73
N ILE A 100 -13.97 -3.13 -4.64
CA ILE A 100 -13.35 -4.38 -5.10
C ILE A 100 -13.15 -4.29 -6.61
N TYR A 101 -11.92 -4.47 -7.04
CA TYR A 101 -11.48 -4.44 -8.42
C TYR A 101 -11.03 -5.83 -8.84
N LYS A 102 -11.46 -6.26 -10.03
CA LYS A 102 -11.00 -7.49 -10.65
C LYS A 102 -9.61 -7.25 -11.26
N LYS A 103 -8.60 -8.07 -10.93
CA LYS A 103 -7.28 -8.02 -11.56
C LYS A 103 -7.34 -8.80 -12.87
N ASP A 104 -7.48 -8.09 -13.98
CA ASP A 104 -7.43 -8.69 -15.31
C ASP A 104 -5.98 -9.07 -15.64
N LEU A 105 -5.72 -10.35 -15.91
CA LEU A 105 -4.40 -10.87 -16.29
C LEU A 105 -4.17 -10.84 -17.81
N SER A 106 -5.19 -10.46 -18.58
CA SER A 106 -5.21 -10.51 -20.05
C SER A 106 -4.15 -9.63 -20.73
N SER A 107 -3.57 -8.65 -20.05
CA SER A 107 -2.60 -7.72 -20.66
C SER A 107 -1.15 -8.22 -20.73
N LEU A 108 -0.81 -9.36 -20.11
CA LEU A 108 0.56 -9.92 -20.17
C LEU A 108 0.79 -10.84 -21.39
N SER A 109 -0.27 -11.37 -22.01
CA SER A 109 -0.18 -12.24 -23.20
C SER A 109 0.17 -11.47 -24.48
N MET A 110 0.04 -10.15 -24.52
CA MET A 110 0.26 -9.35 -25.73
C MET A 110 1.72 -8.90 -25.91
N ILE A 111 2.57 -9.03 -24.88
CA ILE A 111 3.98 -8.61 -24.95
C ILE A 111 4.91 -9.80 -25.31
N ALA A 112 4.44 -11.03 -25.11
CA ALA A 112 5.23 -12.23 -25.43
C ALA A 112 5.34 -12.52 -26.94
N ASP A 113 4.36 -12.09 -27.75
CA ASP A 113 4.37 -12.31 -29.20
C ASP A 113 5.33 -11.39 -29.97
N PHE A 114 5.88 -10.34 -29.34
CA PHE A 114 6.82 -9.43 -30.01
C PHE A 114 8.31 -9.80 -29.80
N LEU A 115 8.62 -10.68 -28.84
CA LEU A 115 10.01 -11.05 -28.51
C LEU A 115 10.41 -12.46 -28.96
N ILE A 116 9.47 -13.24 -29.51
CA ILE A 116 9.71 -14.58 -30.07
C ILE A 116 8.95 -14.71 -31.39
N GLY A 117 9.37 -13.95 -32.41
CA GLY A 117 8.72 -13.94 -33.72
C GLY A 117 9.60 -13.29 -34.77
N ASP A 118 10.58 -14.07 -35.23
CA ASP A 118 11.58 -13.89 -36.31
C ASP A 118 12.76 -12.92 -36.10
#